data_AF-A0A2M8MUZ2-F1
#
_entry.id   AF-A0A2M8MUZ2-F1
#
_cell.length_a   1.000
_cell.length_b   1.000
_cell.length_c   1.000
_cell.angle_alpha   90.00
_cell.angle_beta   90.00
_cell.angle_gamma   90.00
#
_symmetry.space_group_name_H-M   'P 1'
#
loop_
_entity.id
_entity.type
_entity.pdbx_description
1 polymer ?
#
loop_
_entity_poly.entity_id
_entity_poly.type
_entity_poly.pdbx_seq_one_letter_code
_entity_poly.pdbx_strand_id
1 'polypeptide(L)'
;MGRLVWNRLHFSKDPDTGKQHARLNPEDRVTKGPMAHPRIIDDTLWDQMKARQGAMETKDTDVPMRDRRRPKFLFFGLMACCCCGGRFSNVPKDGFACSTARKKARAVCTNVAVIKQAKLEARVLLALEHHLMDEEAVQILCEEYAVRPDACARPADCQCML
;
A
#
# COMPACT_ATOMS: atom_id res chain seq x y z
N MET A 1 0.23 26.83 1.49
CA MET A 1 1.57 27.40 1.23
C MET A 1 2.47 27.25 2.44
N GLY A 2 3.79 27.21 2.19
CA GLY A 2 4.83 26.68 3.08
C GLY A 2 4.84 27.27 4.49
N ARG A 3 4.28 26.53 5.44
CA ARG A 3 4.52 26.70 6.87
C ARG A 3 5.56 25.67 7.29
N LEU A 4 6.71 26.13 7.78
CA LEU A 4 7.69 25.26 8.41
C LEU A 4 7.12 24.85 9.77
N VAL A 5 6.97 23.54 9.99
CA VAL A 5 6.67 22.96 11.30
C VAL A 5 7.81 22.04 11.66
N TRP A 6 8.64 22.47 12.60
CA TRP A 6 9.84 21.76 13.04
C TRP A 6 9.66 21.19 14.44
N ASN A 7 10.35 20.09 14.74
CA ASN A 7 10.38 19.45 16.07
C ASN A 7 9.01 18.97 16.61
N ARG A 8 8.14 18.45 15.74
CA ARG A 8 6.79 17.96 16.13
C ARG A 8 6.81 16.68 16.98
N LEU A 9 7.79 15.81 16.79
CA LEU A 9 7.86 14.50 17.42
C LEU A 9 9.24 14.29 18.05
N HIS A 10 9.29 13.58 19.17
CA HIS A 10 10.51 12.98 19.67
C HIS A 10 10.35 11.46 19.78
N PHE A 11 11.46 10.74 19.65
CA PHE A 11 11.49 9.28 19.77
C PHE A 11 12.13 8.90 21.10
N SER A 12 11.41 8.13 21.90
CA SER A 12 11.91 7.56 23.15
C SER A 12 11.97 6.04 23.04
N LYS A 13 13.02 5.42 23.58
CA LYS A 13 13.12 3.97 23.72
C LYS A 13 12.48 3.56 25.04
N ASP A 14 11.56 2.61 24.97
CA ASP A 14 10.98 1.95 26.13
C ASP A 14 12.06 1.05 26.78
N PRO A 15 12.37 1.22 28.07
CA PRO A 15 13.46 0.52 28.73
C PRO A 15 13.18 -0.98 28.93
N ASP A 16 11.91 -1.37 29.09
CA ASP A 16 11.53 -2.74 29.40
C ASP A 16 11.32 -3.58 28.14
N THR A 17 10.78 -2.96 27.08
CA THR A 17 10.48 -3.65 25.81
C THR A 17 11.52 -3.41 24.73
N GLY A 18 12.42 -2.44 24.91
CA GLY A 18 13.42 -2.02 23.92
C GLY A 18 12.80 -1.37 22.66
N LYS A 19 11.48 -1.18 22.63
CA LYS A 19 10.76 -0.64 21.46
C LYS A 19 10.85 0.88 21.42
N GLN A 20 10.98 1.45 20.23
CA GLN A 20 10.92 2.90 20.05
C GLN A 20 9.47 3.36 19.85
N HIS A 21 9.07 4.36 20.62
CA HIS A 21 7.77 5.00 20.53
C HIS A 21 7.93 6.48 20.13
N ALA A 22 7.13 6.91 19.17
CA ALA A 22 7.03 8.31 18.77
C ALA A 22 6.05 9.03 19.71
N ARG A 23 6.50 10.10 20.36
CA ARG A 23 5.67 10.96 21.21
C ARG A 23 5.61 12.37 20.63
N LEU A 24 4.44 12.99 20.72
CA LEU A 24 4.25 14.38 20.29
C LEU A 24 5.00 15.31 21.25
N ASN A 25 5.74 16.27 20.70
CA ASN A 25 6.29 17.35 21.49
C ASN A 25 5.19 18.34 21.87
N PRO A 26 5.25 18.93 23.07
CA PRO A 26 4.35 20.01 23.44
C PRO A 26 4.56 21.22 22.52
N GLU A 27 3.49 22.02 22.31
CA GLU A 27 3.42 23.09 21.31
C GLU A 27 4.53 24.14 21.46
N ASP A 28 4.99 24.39 22.68
CA ASP A 28 6.09 25.29 23.04
C ASP A 28 7.44 24.86 22.46
N ARG A 29 7.64 23.55 22.25
CA ARG A 29 8.85 22.99 21.62
C ARG A 29 8.73 22.88 20.11
N VAL A 30 7.55 23.14 19.54
CA VAL A 30 7.28 23.06 18.10
C VAL A 30 7.44 24.43 17.46
N THR A 31 8.49 24.60 16.66
CA THR A 31 8.71 25.87 15.93
C THR A 31 7.83 25.90 14.68
N LYS A 32 6.93 26.89 14.60
CA LYS A 32 6.03 27.14 13.45
C LYS A 32 6.40 28.50 12.84
N GLY A 33 6.65 28.57 11.53
CA GLY A 33 7.00 29.84 10.87
C GLY A 33 6.64 29.89 9.38
N PRO A 34 6.32 31.07 8.82
CA PRO A 34 6.13 31.23 7.39
C PRO A 34 7.49 31.09 6.68
N MET A 35 7.55 30.26 5.64
CA MET A 35 8.79 30.02 4.89
C MET A 35 8.64 30.53 3.46
N ALA A 36 9.16 31.73 3.18
CA ALA A 36 9.00 32.39 1.88
C ALA A 36 10.01 31.93 0.82
N HIS A 37 11.20 31.47 1.22
CA HIS A 37 12.28 31.11 0.31
C HIS A 37 12.07 29.81 -0.53
N PRO A 38 11.40 28.74 -0.07
CA PRO A 38 11.20 27.54 -0.88
C PRO A 38 10.02 27.64 -1.88
N ARG A 39 9.59 28.86 -2.25
CA ARG A 39 8.54 29.06 -3.26
C ARG A 39 9.09 28.74 -4.66
N ILE A 40 8.88 27.50 -5.09
CA ILE A 40 9.27 27.02 -6.43
C ILE A 40 8.20 27.40 -7.47
N ILE A 41 6.94 27.57 -7.04
CA ILE A 41 5.79 27.79 -7.91
C ILE A 41 4.97 28.97 -7.35
N ASP A 42 4.41 29.79 -8.25
CA ASP A 42 3.53 30.90 -7.90
C ASP A 42 2.22 30.41 -7.25
N ASP A 43 1.67 31.25 -6.38
CA ASP A 43 0.50 30.97 -5.57
C ASP A 43 -0.76 30.74 -6.43
N THR A 44 -0.92 31.50 -7.51
CA THR A 44 -2.04 31.35 -8.44
C THR A 44 -1.95 30.04 -9.23
N LEU A 45 -0.74 29.64 -9.64
CA LEU A 45 -0.51 28.38 -10.35
C LEU A 45 -0.73 27.18 -9.42
N TRP A 46 -0.30 27.30 -8.17
CA TRP A 46 -0.55 26.29 -7.14
C TRP A 46 -2.05 26.06 -6.92
N ASP A 47 -2.83 27.14 -6.76
CA ASP A 47 -4.27 27.04 -6.53
C ASP A 47 -5.00 26.45 -7.75
N GLN A 48 -4.63 26.85 -8.96
CA GLN A 48 -5.16 26.25 -10.19
C GLN A 48 -4.85 24.75 -10.30
N MET A 49 -3.62 24.33 -9.97
CA MET A 49 -3.25 22.91 -9.93
C MET A 49 -4.04 22.15 -8.87
N LYS A 50 -4.20 22.72 -7.67
CA LYS A 50 -4.97 22.10 -6.57
C LYS A 50 -6.45 21.96 -6.93
N ALA A 51 -7.04 22.96 -7.59
CA ALA A 51 -8.40 22.89 -8.10
C ALA A 51 -8.54 21.77 -9.15
N ARG A 52 -7.58 21.66 -10.09
CA ARG A 52 -7.55 20.56 -11.07
C ARG A 52 -7.36 19.20 -10.39
N GLN A 53 -6.51 19.10 -9.38
CA GLN A 53 -6.30 17.87 -8.63
C GLN A 53 -7.57 17.43 -7.91
N GLY A 54 -8.28 18.35 -7.24
CA GLY A 54 -9.55 18.07 -6.58
C GLY A 54 -10.66 17.70 -7.57
N ALA A 55 -10.69 18.32 -8.76
CA ALA A 55 -11.63 17.94 -9.81
C ALA A 55 -11.32 16.57 -10.45
N MET A 56 -10.05 16.12 -10.41
CA MET A 56 -9.63 14.79 -10.85
C MET A 56 -9.79 13.70 -9.78
N GLU A 57 -9.99 14.06 -8.51
CA GLU A 57 -10.54 13.14 -7.51
C GLU A 57 -11.96 12.80 -7.96
N THR A 58 -12.04 11.64 -8.59
CA THR A 58 -13.13 11.27 -9.48
C THR A 58 -14.37 11.02 -8.65
N LYS A 59 -15.47 11.69 -9.02
CA LYS A 59 -16.74 11.81 -8.30
C LYS A 59 -17.43 10.49 -7.89
N ASP A 60 -16.93 9.35 -8.36
CA ASP A 60 -17.61 8.05 -8.23
C ASP A 60 -16.81 6.98 -7.47
N THR A 61 -15.65 7.30 -6.89
CA THR A 61 -14.92 6.32 -6.05
C THR A 61 -14.19 6.97 -4.89
N ASP A 62 -14.56 6.57 -3.68
CA ASP A 62 -13.97 6.97 -2.39
C ASP A 62 -12.49 6.49 -2.21
N VAL A 63 -11.91 5.93 -3.28
CA VAL A 63 -10.57 5.37 -3.31
C VAL A 63 -9.60 6.40 -3.90
N PRO A 64 -8.59 6.86 -3.13
CA PRO A 64 -7.58 7.80 -3.60
C PRO A 64 -6.91 7.32 -4.88
N MET A 65 -6.57 8.24 -5.80
CA MET A 65 -5.95 7.89 -7.10
C MET A 65 -4.70 6.99 -6.97
N ARG A 66 -3.93 7.13 -5.89
CA ARG A 66 -2.77 6.27 -5.59
C ARG A 66 -3.15 4.80 -5.36
N ASP A 67 -4.32 4.56 -4.80
CA ASP A 67 -4.83 3.24 -4.41
C ASP A 67 -5.52 2.55 -5.60
N ARG A 68 -5.75 3.29 -6.70
CA ARG A 68 -6.22 2.76 -7.99
C ARG A 68 -5.11 2.20 -8.88
N ARG A 69 -3.84 2.34 -8.48
CA ARG A 69 -2.73 1.76 -9.25
C ARG A 69 -2.84 0.24 -9.16
N ARG A 70 -3.04 -0.41 -10.31
CA ARG A 70 -2.96 -1.87 -10.41
C ARG A 70 -1.64 -2.34 -9.80
N PRO A 71 -1.66 -3.25 -8.80
CA PRO A 71 -0.45 -3.80 -8.24
C PRO A 71 0.40 -4.43 -9.35
N LYS A 72 1.70 -4.15 -9.36
CA LYS A 72 2.63 -4.71 -10.36
C LYS A 72 2.86 -6.22 -10.16
N PHE A 73 2.59 -6.73 -8.96
CA PHE A 73 2.87 -8.11 -8.55
C PHE A 73 1.62 -8.72 -7.93
N LEU A 74 1.41 -10.02 -8.13
CA LEU A 74 0.16 -10.71 -7.80
C LEU A 74 -0.14 -10.66 -6.30
N PHE A 75 0.88 -10.88 -5.47
CA PHE A 75 0.73 -11.00 -4.02
C PHE A 75 1.14 -9.74 -3.25
N PHE A 76 1.20 -8.59 -3.93
CA PHE A 76 1.52 -7.33 -3.27
C PHE A 76 0.41 -6.95 -2.27
N GLY A 77 0.78 -6.77 -1.01
CA GLY A 77 -0.15 -6.36 0.05
C GLY A 77 -0.89 -7.50 0.76
N LEU A 78 -0.81 -8.74 0.24
CA LEU A 78 -1.45 -9.93 0.83
C LEU A 78 -0.54 -10.70 1.80
N MET A 79 0.79 -10.53 1.68
CA MET A 79 1.75 -11.25 2.50
C MET A 79 2.02 -10.60 3.86
N ALA A 80 1.99 -11.43 4.91
CA ALA A 80 2.38 -11.07 6.27
C ALA A 80 3.56 -11.92 6.77
N CYS A 81 4.43 -11.30 7.57
CA CYS A 81 5.56 -11.96 8.20
C CYS A 81 5.10 -12.75 9.42
N CYS A 82 5.38 -14.06 9.48
CA CYS A 82 5.04 -14.88 10.64
C CYS A 82 5.68 -14.41 11.95
N CYS A 83 6.91 -13.87 11.90
CA CYS A 83 7.63 -13.48 13.12
C CYS A 83 7.05 -12.23 13.80
N CYS A 84 6.47 -11.28 13.06
CA CYS A 84 6.06 -9.99 13.62
C CYS A 84 4.68 -9.50 13.15
N GLY A 85 3.96 -10.28 12.36
CA GLY A 85 2.69 -9.89 11.72
C GLY A 85 2.80 -8.73 10.73
N GLY A 86 4.02 -8.23 10.47
CA GLY A 86 4.26 -7.07 9.62
C GLY A 86 4.11 -7.42 8.14
N ARG A 87 3.70 -6.44 7.33
CA ARG A 87 3.56 -6.62 5.88
C ARG A 87 4.91 -6.82 5.20
N PHE A 88 4.93 -7.57 4.10
CA PHE A 88 6.07 -7.57 3.19
C PHE A 88 6.08 -6.30 2.33
N SER A 89 7.28 -5.84 1.97
CA SER A 89 7.48 -4.78 0.98
C SER A 89 8.37 -5.29 -0.14
N ASN A 90 8.24 -4.70 -1.32
CA ASN A 90 9.14 -5.01 -2.41
C ASN A 90 10.57 -4.53 -2.10
N VAL A 91 11.52 -5.25 -2.67
CA VAL A 91 12.97 -5.03 -2.58
C VAL A 91 13.51 -5.03 -4.01
N PRO A 92 14.58 -4.29 -4.31
CA PRO A 92 15.22 -4.34 -5.63
C PRO A 92 15.52 -5.78 -6.07
N LYS A 93 15.51 -6.01 -7.39
CA LYS A 93 15.62 -7.33 -8.03
C LYS A 93 14.42 -8.25 -7.76
N ASP A 94 13.21 -7.67 -7.75
CA ASP A 94 11.94 -8.39 -7.67
C ASP A 94 11.85 -9.33 -6.47
N GLY A 95 12.26 -8.83 -5.31
CA GLY A 95 12.20 -9.54 -4.05
C GLY A 95 11.12 -8.99 -3.10
N PHE A 96 10.69 -9.81 -2.16
CA PHE A 96 9.87 -9.41 -1.03
C PHE A 96 10.65 -9.63 0.27
N ALA A 97 10.65 -8.63 1.15
CA ALA A 97 11.20 -8.76 2.50
C ALA A 97 10.28 -8.13 3.55
N CYS A 98 10.44 -8.56 4.80
CA CYS A 98 9.70 -7.99 5.92
C CYS A 98 9.97 -6.48 6.03
N SER A 99 8.92 -5.66 5.90
CA SER A 99 9.01 -4.21 5.97
C SER A 99 9.48 -3.73 7.35
N THR A 100 9.09 -4.47 8.39
CA THR A 100 9.38 -4.14 9.78
C THR A 100 10.84 -4.38 10.13
N ALA A 101 11.39 -5.54 9.72
CA ALA A 101 12.82 -5.82 9.90
C ALA A 101 13.70 -4.78 9.19
N ARG A 102 13.29 -4.32 8.00
CA ARG A 102 14.05 -3.36 7.19
C ARG A 102 13.94 -1.92 7.68
N LYS A 103 12.74 -1.46 8.07
CA LYS A 103 12.49 -0.05 8.42
C LYS A 103 12.63 0.25 9.90
N LYS A 104 12.34 -0.71 10.78
CA LYS A 104 12.28 -0.52 12.25
C LYS A 104 13.41 -1.22 13.00
N ALA A 105 14.45 -1.65 12.28
CA ALA A 105 15.61 -2.38 12.77
C ALA A 105 15.34 -3.81 13.27
N ARG A 106 16.43 -4.57 13.42
CA ARG A 106 16.41 -6.00 13.76
C ARG A 106 15.88 -6.31 15.16
N ALA A 107 15.79 -5.29 16.03
CA ALA A 107 15.18 -5.39 17.35
C ALA A 107 13.67 -5.68 17.29
N VAL A 108 12.99 -5.29 16.20
CA VAL A 108 11.53 -5.45 16.07
C VAL A 108 11.15 -6.71 15.28
N CYS A 109 12.00 -7.12 14.33
CA CYS A 109 11.82 -8.37 13.60
C CYS A 109 13.17 -8.88 13.10
N THR A 110 13.46 -10.15 13.37
CA THR A 110 14.72 -10.80 12.99
C THR A 110 14.68 -11.39 11.58
N ASN A 111 13.50 -11.43 10.95
CA ASN A 111 13.31 -11.99 9.61
C ASN A 111 13.90 -11.07 8.53
N VAL A 112 15.10 -11.42 8.08
CA VAL A 112 15.83 -10.75 6.99
C VAL A 112 15.74 -11.52 5.67
N ALA A 113 14.88 -12.55 5.60
CA ALA A 113 14.73 -13.35 4.39
C ALA A 113 14.16 -12.50 3.25
N VAL A 114 14.75 -12.67 2.07
CA VAL A 114 14.25 -12.10 0.82
C VAL A 114 13.70 -13.24 -0.03
N ILE A 115 12.42 -13.17 -0.36
CA ILE A 115 11.75 -14.15 -1.20
C ILE A 115 11.68 -13.58 -2.61
N LYS A 116 12.23 -14.27 -3.60
CA LYS A 116 12.09 -13.87 -5.01
C LYS A 116 10.63 -13.94 -5.43
N GLN A 117 10.14 -12.91 -6.10
CA GLN A 117 8.77 -12.82 -6.59
C GLN A 117 8.41 -14.04 -7.44
N ALA A 118 9.21 -14.37 -8.47
CA ALA A 118 8.92 -15.49 -9.36
C ALA A 118 8.78 -16.83 -8.62
N LYS A 119 9.62 -17.08 -7.60
CA LYS A 119 9.55 -18.30 -6.79
C LYS A 119 8.33 -18.33 -5.88
N LEU A 120 7.97 -17.18 -5.32
CA LEU A 120 6.76 -17.04 -4.51
C LEU A 120 5.51 -17.27 -5.37
N GLU A 121 5.40 -16.55 -6.47
CA GLU A 121 4.23 -16.60 -7.34
C GLU A 121 4.03 -18.00 -7.91
N ALA A 122 5.10 -18.63 -8.44
CA ALA A 122 5.01 -20.00 -8.93
C ALA A 122 4.56 -20.99 -7.84
N ARG A 123 5.09 -20.89 -6.62
CA ARG A 123 4.69 -21.78 -5.52
C ARG A 123 3.22 -21.62 -5.13
N VAL A 124 2.74 -20.38 -5.05
CA VAL A 124 1.34 -20.13 -4.68
C VAL A 124 0.40 -20.53 -5.81
N LEU A 125 0.74 -20.19 -7.06
CA LEU A 125 -0.08 -20.57 -8.21
C LEU A 125 -0.13 -22.08 -8.41
N LEU A 126 0.97 -22.81 -8.25
CA LEU A 126 0.98 -24.27 -8.29
C LEU A 126 0.13 -24.88 -7.17
N ALA A 127 0.25 -24.34 -5.95
CA ALA A 127 -0.58 -24.80 -4.84
C ALA A 127 -2.06 -24.53 -5.10
N LEU A 128 -2.41 -23.36 -5.65
CA LEU A 128 -3.77 -23.07 -6.07
C LEU A 128 -4.20 -24.06 -7.16
N GLU A 129 -3.47 -24.21 -8.26
CA GLU A 129 -3.82 -25.15 -9.33
C GLU A 129 -4.14 -26.58 -8.84
N HIS A 130 -3.35 -27.09 -7.89
CA HIS A 130 -3.54 -28.44 -7.35
C HIS A 130 -4.57 -28.56 -6.22
N HIS A 131 -4.94 -27.47 -5.55
CA HIS A 131 -5.87 -27.48 -4.41
C HIS A 131 -7.16 -26.67 -4.64
N LEU A 132 -7.29 -25.97 -5.76
CA LEU A 132 -8.46 -25.14 -6.10
C LEU A 132 -9.62 -25.97 -6.67
N MET A 133 -9.35 -27.19 -7.15
CA MET A 133 -10.39 -28.13 -7.60
C MET A 133 -11.00 -28.93 -6.42
N ASP A 134 -10.83 -28.47 -5.18
CA ASP A 134 -11.59 -28.98 -4.04
C ASP A 134 -13.01 -28.41 -4.10
N GLU A 135 -14.03 -29.27 -3.98
CA GLU A 135 -15.44 -28.88 -4.14
C GLU A 135 -15.86 -27.74 -3.20
N GLU A 136 -15.33 -27.70 -1.96
CA GLU A 136 -15.63 -26.62 -1.02
C GLU A 136 -15.00 -25.29 -1.45
N ALA A 137 -13.77 -25.31 -1.97
CA ALA A 137 -13.07 -24.12 -2.42
C ALA A 137 -13.70 -23.52 -3.69
N VAL A 138 -14.19 -24.37 -4.60
CA VAL A 138 -14.91 -23.94 -5.80
C VAL A 138 -16.24 -23.29 -5.42
N GLN A 139 -16.96 -23.85 -4.45
CA GLN A 139 -18.23 -23.28 -4.01
C GLN A 139 -18.06 -21.88 -3.43
N ILE A 140 -17.09 -21.68 -2.52
CA ILE A 140 -16.78 -20.37 -1.95
C ILE A 140 -16.35 -19.38 -3.06
N LEU A 141 -15.55 -19.83 -4.02
CA LEU A 141 -15.14 -18.98 -5.15
C LEU A 141 -16.34 -18.54 -5.99
N CYS A 142 -17.25 -19.46 -6.33
CA CYS A 142 -18.45 -19.14 -7.10
C CYS A 142 -19.37 -18.16 -6.36
N GLU A 143 -19.55 -18.34 -5.05
CA GLU A 143 -20.32 -17.43 -4.20
C GLU A 143 -19.71 -16.03 -4.17
N GLU A 144 -18.40 -15.91 -3.91
CA GLU A 144 -17.69 -14.62 -3.88
C GLU A 144 -17.58 -13.96 -5.27
N TYR A 145 -17.46 -14.76 -6.34
CA TYR A 145 -17.40 -14.25 -7.71
C TYR A 145 -18.76 -13.73 -8.18
N ALA A 146 -19.87 -14.39 -7.82
CA ALA A 146 -21.23 -13.93 -8.12
C ALA A 146 -21.60 -12.65 -7.35
N VAL A 147 -21.02 -12.43 -6.17
CA VAL A 147 -21.21 -11.20 -5.38
C VAL A 147 -20.51 -9.99 -6.00
N ARG A 148 -19.51 -10.20 -6.87
CA ARG A 148 -18.87 -9.13 -7.63
C ARG A 148 -19.65 -8.92 -8.93
N PRO A 149 -20.50 -7.88 -9.05
CA PRO A 149 -21.35 -7.72 -10.21
C PRO A 149 -20.52 -7.64 -11.48
N ASP A 150 -21.02 -8.31 -12.51
CA ASP A 150 -20.51 -8.39 -13.86
C ASP A 150 -20.06 -7.02 -14.38
N ALA A 151 -18.76 -6.78 -14.43
CA ALA A 151 -18.18 -5.75 -15.29
C ALA A 151 -18.19 -6.16 -16.78
N CYS A 152 -18.84 -7.27 -17.14
CA CYS A 152 -19.03 -7.69 -18.52
C CYS A 152 -20.38 -8.39 -18.73
N ALA A 153 -21.48 -7.71 -18.37
CA ALA A 153 -22.78 -8.02 -18.95
C ALA A 153 -23.04 -7.06 -20.12
N ARG A 154 -22.63 -7.45 -21.33
CA ARG A 154 -23.27 -6.99 -22.56
C ARG A 154 -23.72 -8.21 -23.36
N PRO A 155 -24.97 -8.67 -23.22
CA PRO A 155 -25.55 -9.59 -24.17
C PRO A 155 -26.11 -8.83 -25.38
N ALA A 156 -26.09 -9.51 -26.52
CA ALA A 156 -26.69 -9.20 -27.82
C ALA A 156 -25.93 -8.22 -28.76
N ASP A 157 -25.79 -8.69 -30.00
CA ASP A 157 -25.34 -8.01 -31.23
C ASP A 157 -23.83 -7.98 -31.53
N CYS A 158 -23.31 -9.11 -32.03
CA CYS A 158 -22.34 -9.10 -33.14
C CYS A 158 -22.27 -10.49 -33.80
N GLN A 159 -23.13 -10.69 -34.79
CA GLN A 159 -23.07 -11.74 -35.79
C GLN A 159 -21.90 -11.44 -36.76
N CYS A 160 -20.97 -12.38 -36.94
CA CYS A 160 -20.01 -12.57 -38.05
C CYS A 160 -19.11 -13.76 -37.64
N MET A 161 -19.43 -15.01 -37.96
CA MET A 161 -19.23 -15.70 -39.24
C MET A 161 -17.75 -15.86 -39.62
N LEU A 162 -17.32 -17.14 -39.64
CA LEU A 162 -16.03 -17.75 -39.96
C LEU A 162 -14.96 -17.73 -38.86
#